data_AF-A0A6N7GQP7-F1
#
_entry.id   AF-A0A6N7GQP7-F1
#
_cell.length_a   1.000
_cell.length_b   1.000
_cell.length_c   1.000
_cell.angle_alpha   90.00
_cell.angle_beta   90.00
_cell.angle_gamma   90.00
#
_symmetry.space_group_name_H-M   'P 1'
#
loop_
_entity.id
_entity.type
_entity.pdbx_description
1 polymer ?
#
loop_
_entity_poly.entity_id
_entity_poly.type
_entity_poly.pdbx_seq_one_letter_code
_entity_poly.pdbx_strand_id
1 'polypeptide(L)' 'MSDPLDDFIDGAARALDLPIAPDWKPAVKTNLQVTLHHGAHVAELKLPDDAEPAPVFVA' A
#
# COMPACT_ATOMS: atom_id res chain seq x y z
N MET A 1 -3.16 22.57 1.68
CA MET A 1 -3.45 21.23 2.23
C MET A 1 -2.32 20.32 1.79
N SER A 2 -1.74 19.51 2.68
CA SER A 2 -0.78 18.49 2.27
C SER A 2 -1.44 17.48 1.35
N ASP A 3 -0.64 16.84 0.51
CA ASP A 3 -1.09 15.73 -0.31
C ASP A 3 -1.35 14.50 0.59
N PRO A 4 -2.53 13.85 0.51
CA PRO A 4 -2.86 12.74 1.40
C PRO A 4 -1.89 11.55 1.32
N LEU A 5 -1.25 11.33 0.17
CA LEU A 5 -0.26 10.27 0.01
C LEU A 5 1.04 10.63 0.72
N ASP A 6 1.44 11.90 0.71
CA ASP A 6 2.61 12.36 1.47
C ASP A 6 2.40 12.17 2.98
N ASP A 7 1.20 12.46 3.48
CA ASP A 7 0.84 12.24 4.88
C ASP A 7 0.81 10.74 5.24
N PHE A 8 0.27 9.90 4.35
CA PHE A 8 0.28 8.45 4.52
C PHE A 8 1.70 7.88 4.55
N ILE A 9 2.58 8.33 3.64
CA ILE A 9 3.97 7.89 3.58
C ILE A 9 4.70 8.23 4.88
N ASP A 10 4.53 9.45 5.39
CA ASP A 10 5.17 9.87 6.64
C ASP A 10 4.65 9.07 7.85
N GLY A 11 3.33 8.84 7.90
CA GLY A 11 2.71 8.04 8.96
C GLY A 11 3.17 6.58 8.94
N ALA A 12 3.18 5.95 7.77
CA ALA A 12 3.60 4.56 7.58
C ALA A 12 5.10 4.38 7.88
N ALA A 13 5.95 5.28 7.36
CA ALA A 13 7.39 5.27 7.61
C ALA A 13 7.70 5.36 9.11
N ARG A 14 7.00 6.24 9.83
CA ARG A 14 7.12 6.36 11.28
C ARG A 14 6.65 5.10 12.02
N ALA A 15 5.52 4.51 11.62
CA ALA A 15 4.99 3.31 12.26
C ALA A 15 5.91 2.09 12.07
N LEU A 16 6.64 2.04 10.96
CA LEU A 16 7.56 0.95 10.60
C LEU A 16 9.02 1.20 11.03
N ASP A 17 9.31 2.35 11.64
CA ASP A 17 10.69 2.81 11.91
C ASP A 17 11.59 2.77 10.67
N LEU A 18 11.03 3.16 9.52
CA LEU A 18 11.70 3.13 8.22
C LEU A 18 12.14 4.54 7.82
N PRO A 19 13.43 4.90 7.95
CA PRO A 19 13.91 6.20 7.51
C PRO A 19 13.86 6.31 5.98
N ILE A 20 13.16 7.35 5.48
CA ILE A 20 13.12 7.69 4.06
C ILE A 20 13.91 8.97 3.85
N ALA A 21 14.97 8.90 3.04
CA ALA A 21 15.70 10.10 2.64
C ALA A 21 14.77 11.05 1.86
N PRO A 22 14.84 12.38 2.06
CA PRO A 22 13.95 13.33 1.38
C PRO A 22 13.92 13.16 -0.13
N ASP A 23 15.08 12.90 -0.74
CA ASP A 23 15.23 12.71 -2.19
C ASP A 23 14.55 11.42 -2.70
N TRP A 24 14.27 10.46 -1.82
CA TRP A 24 13.59 9.20 -2.18
C TRP A 24 12.08 9.28 -2.07
N LYS A 25 11.54 10.23 -1.29
CA LYS A 25 10.09 10.36 -1.08
C LYS A 25 9.29 10.49 -2.38
N PRO A 26 9.73 11.26 -3.40
CA PRO A 26 9.03 11.31 -4.69
C PRO A 26 8.95 9.95 -5.40
N ALA A 27 10.03 9.17 -5.36
CA ALA A 27 10.05 7.83 -5.99
C ALA A 27 9.16 6.83 -5.24
N VAL A 28 9.17 6.87 -3.90
CA VAL A 28 8.27 6.07 -3.06
C VAL A 28 6.81 6.41 -3.38
N LYS A 29 6.48 7.70 -3.46
CA LYS A 29 5.13 8.18 -3.80
C LYS A 29 4.67 7.66 -5.15
N THR A 30 5.50 7.79 -6.19
CA THR A 30 5.16 7.29 -7.54
C THR A 30 4.89 5.78 -7.55
N ASN A 31 5.73 4.98 -6.89
CA ASN A 31 5.52 3.54 -6.80
C ASN A 31 4.25 3.20 -6.02
N LEU A 32 4.00 3.89 -4.91
CA LEU A 32 2.79 3.70 -4.12
C LEU A 32 1.52 4.04 -4.93
N GLN A 33 1.54 5.11 -5.72
CA GLN A 33 0.42 5.45 -6.62
C GLN A 33 0.12 4.32 -7.61
N VAL A 34 1.16 3.74 -8.22
CA VAL A 34 1.01 2.61 -9.14
C VAL A 34 0.47 1.37 -8.41
N THR A 35 0.97 1.07 -7.22
CA THR A 35 0.47 -0.06 -6.41
C THR A 35 -1.00 0.13 -6.03
N LEU A 36 -1.39 1.33 -5.58
CA LEU A 36 -2.78 1.63 -5.21
C LEU A 36 -3.71 1.61 -6.41
N HIS A 37 -3.25 2.04 -7.59
CA HIS A 37 -4.01 1.92 -8.83
C HIS A 37 -4.32 0.45 -9.17
N HIS A 38 -3.33 -0.44 -9.07
CA HIS A 38 -3.57 -1.88 -9.24
C HIS A 38 -4.47 -2.46 -8.14
N GLY A 39 -4.29 -2.03 -6.90
CA GLY A 39 -5.12 -2.46 -5.77
C GLY A 39 -6.60 -2.10 -5.95
N ALA A 40 -6.91 -0.97 -6.59
CA ALA A 40 -8.29 -0.57 -6.90
C ALA A 40 -9.01 -1.62 -7.77
N HIS A 41 -8.33 -2.21 -8.75
CA HIS A 41 -8.90 -3.29 -9.57
C HIS A 41 -9.24 -4.54 -8.75
N VAL A 42 -8.46 -4.85 -7.72
CA VAL A 42 -8.74 -5.97 -6.82
C VAL A 42 -9.92 -5.64 -5.90
N ALA A 43 -10.01 -4.40 -5.41
CA ALA A 43 -11.09 -3.96 -4.52
C ALA A 43 -12.48 -3.96 -5.19
N GLU A 44 -12.53 -3.89 -6.52
CA GLU A 44 -13.78 -4.01 -7.29
C GLU A 44 -14.35 -5.44 -7.31
N LEU A 45 -13.54 -6.45 -6.99
CA LEU A 45 -13.99 -7.84 -6.91
C LEU A 45 -14.84 -8.02 -5.65
N LYS A 46 -16.09 -8.45 -5.82
CA LYS A 46 -16.94 -8.83 -4.68
C LYS A 46 -16.33 -10.05 -4.00
N LEU A 47 -15.92 -9.89 -2.75
CA LEU A 47 -15.44 -10.97 -1.91
C LEU A 47 -16.59 -11.40 -0.98
N PRO A 48 -17.13 -12.62 -1.14
CA PRO A 48 -18.09 -13.19 -0.19
C PRO A 48 -17.48 -13.31 1.21
N ASP A 49 -18.31 -13.16 2.25
CA ASP A 49 -17.85 -13.30 3.65
C ASP A 49 -17.37 -14.72 3.97
N ASP A 50 -17.85 -15.74 3.23
CA ASP A 50 -17.47 -17.15 3.35
C ASP A 50 -16.33 -17.57 2.40
N ALA A 51 -15.70 -16.61 1.72
CA ALA A 51 -14.56 -16.89 0.87
C ALA A 51 -13.32 -17.22 1.72
N GLU A 52 -12.82 -18.45 1.56
CA GLU A 52 -11.56 -18.86 2.15
C GLU A 52 -10.37 -18.27 1.38
N PRO A 53 -9.27 -17.86 2.06
CA PRO A 53 -8.05 -17.42 1.39
C PRO A 53 -7.45 -18.58 0.58
N ALA A 54 -6.60 -18.22 -0.39
CA ALA A 54 -5.90 -19.21 -1.20
C ALA A 54 -5.12 -20.22 -0.32
N PRO A 55 -5.04 -21.51 -0.73
CA PRO A 55 -4.42 -22.55 0.09
C PRO A 55 -2.98 -22.20 0.47
N VAL A 56 -2.65 -22.33 1.76
CA VAL A 56 -1.27 -22.30 2.24
C VAL A 56 -0.65 -23.66 1.95
N PHE A 57 0.49 -23.68 1.27
CA PHE A 57 1.24 -24.92 1.07
C PHE A 57 1.67 -25.51 2.42
N VAL A 58 1.38 -26.79 2.64
CA VAL A 58 1.86 -27.57 3.79
C VAL A 58 2.78 -28.66 3.27
N ALA A 59 4.03 -28.65 3.72
CA ALA A 59 5.08 -29.62 3.36
C ALA A 59 4.89 -30.98 4.04
#